data_AF-A0A5N5ZH92-F1
#
_entry.id   AF-A0A5N5ZH92-F1
#
_cell.length_a   1.000
_cell.length_b   1.000
_cell.length_c   1.000
_cell.angle_alpha   90.00
_cell.angle_beta   90.00
_cell.angle_gamma   90.00
#
_symmetry.space_group_name_H-M   'P 1'
#
loop_
_entity.id
_entity.type
_entity.pdbx_description
1 polymer ?
#
loop_
_entity_poly.entity_id
_entity_poly.type
_entity_poly.pdbx_seq_one_letter_code
_entity_poly.pdbx_strand_id
1 'polypeptide(L)'
;MKTITIITSILLFLFAPVDETKTIEATYDGYEDGTYYFTDSNDDLFEFQQVEKAVLKEFDLMSNTFENKKFKVTYKTVEEEVDDEEYTSYVITALTLIKE
;
A
#
# COMPACT_ATOMS: atom_id res chain seq x y z
N MET A 1 -14.40 -57.11 14.43
CA MET A 1 -14.40 -55.95 13.51
C MET A 1 -13.95 -54.76 14.33
N LYS A 2 -12.74 -54.23 14.10
CA LYS A 2 -12.22 -53.07 14.85
C LYS A 2 -12.37 -51.85 13.96
N THR A 3 -13.35 -51.01 14.24
CA THR A 3 -13.57 -49.74 13.55
C THR A 3 -12.44 -48.79 13.93
N ILE A 4 -11.66 -48.38 12.93
CA ILE A 4 -10.67 -47.30 13.06
C ILE A 4 -11.40 -46.01 12.70
N THR A 5 -11.66 -45.16 13.69
CA THR A 5 -12.17 -43.82 13.46
C THR A 5 -11.00 -42.94 13.04
N ILE A 6 -10.91 -42.61 11.75
CA ILE A 6 -9.97 -41.63 11.23
C ILE A 6 -10.53 -40.25 11.56
N ILE A 7 -9.92 -39.57 12.54
CA ILE A 7 -10.20 -38.17 12.82
C ILE A 7 -9.48 -37.36 11.74
N THR A 8 -10.19 -37.04 10.66
CA THR A 8 -9.73 -36.07 9.67
C THR A 8 -9.78 -34.70 10.33
N SER A 9 -8.62 -34.19 10.76
CA SER A 9 -8.47 -32.79 11.14
C SER A 9 -8.78 -31.94 9.91
N ILE A 10 -9.97 -31.35 9.90
CA ILE A 10 -10.32 -30.26 9.00
C ILE A 10 -9.44 -29.07 9.41
N LEU A 11 -8.40 -28.83 8.63
CA LEU A 11 -7.63 -27.59 8.70
C LEU A 11 -8.54 -26.49 8.13
N LEU A 12 -9.25 -25.78 9.01
CA LEU A 12 -9.95 -24.55 8.66
C LEU A 12 -8.87 -23.53 8.27
N PHE A 13 -8.53 -23.48 6.97
CA PHE A 13 -7.88 -22.30 6.41
C PHE A 13 -8.89 -21.16 6.52
N LEU A 14 -8.70 -20.34 7.56
CA LEU A 14 -9.35 -19.04 7.67
C LEU A 14 -8.88 -18.23 6.45
N PHE A 15 -9.77 -18.03 5.47
CA PHE A 15 -9.57 -17.03 4.43
C PHE A 15 -9.59 -15.67 5.12
N ALA A 16 -8.43 -15.18 5.54
CA ALA A 16 -8.28 -13.77 5.86
C ALA A 16 -8.49 -12.98 4.55
N PRO A 17 -9.24 -11.86 4.56
CA PRO A 17 -9.26 -10.97 3.42
C PRO A 17 -7.81 -10.55 3.14
N VAL A 18 -7.32 -10.89 1.96
CA VAL A 18 -6.02 -10.39 1.51
C VAL A 18 -6.31 -9.01 0.92
N ASP A 19 -5.95 -7.96 1.66
CA ASP A 19 -5.90 -6.61 1.11
C ASP A 19 -4.96 -6.66 -0.11
N GLU A 20 -5.49 -6.41 -1.32
CA GLU A 20 -4.69 -6.49 -2.54
C GLU A 20 -3.68 -5.33 -2.56
N THR A 21 -2.44 -5.64 -2.20
CA THR A 21 -1.33 -4.68 -2.27
C THR A 21 -0.71 -4.67 -3.66
N LYS A 22 -0.48 -3.48 -4.20
CA LYS A 22 0.23 -3.24 -5.46
C LYS A 22 1.62 -2.69 -5.18
N THR A 23 2.56 -2.91 -6.09
CA THR A 23 3.92 -2.39 -5.97
C THR A 23 4.42 -1.82 -7.28
N ILE A 24 4.96 -0.61 -7.25
CA ILE A 24 5.50 0.13 -8.40
C ILE A 24 6.89 0.68 -8.08
N GLU A 25 7.64 1.07 -9.11
CA GLU A 25 8.83 1.90 -8.95
C GLU A 25 8.56 3.29 -9.52
N ALA A 26 8.64 4.32 -8.69
CA ALA A 26 8.32 5.68 -9.08
C ALA A 26 9.19 6.70 -8.34
N THR A 27 9.37 7.86 -8.95
CA THR A 27 10.08 9.01 -8.38
C THR A 27 9.12 9.82 -7.55
N TYR A 28 9.51 10.21 -6.34
CA TYR A 28 8.70 11.07 -5.48
C TYR A 28 8.79 12.53 -5.96
N ASP A 29 7.65 13.11 -6.30
CA ASP A 29 7.56 14.45 -6.87
C ASP A 29 7.30 15.53 -5.81
N GLY A 30 6.58 15.18 -4.74
CA GLY A 30 6.27 16.10 -3.65
C GLY A 30 4.96 15.81 -2.94
N TYR A 31 4.62 16.68 -1.98
CA TYR A 31 3.37 16.67 -1.23
C TYR A 31 2.67 18.02 -1.38
N GLU A 32 1.46 18.00 -1.92
CA GLU A 32 0.65 19.19 -2.17
C GLU A 32 -0.82 18.87 -1.86
N ASP A 33 -1.53 19.82 -1.21
CA ASP A 33 -2.96 19.74 -0.89
C ASP A 33 -3.45 18.42 -0.27
N GLY A 34 -2.60 17.75 0.53
CA GLY A 34 -2.96 16.50 1.18
C GLY A 34 -2.56 15.23 0.43
N THR A 35 -2.00 15.34 -0.76
CA THR A 35 -1.71 14.22 -1.66
C THR A 35 -0.20 14.05 -1.85
N TYR A 36 0.26 12.80 -1.88
CA TYR A 36 1.64 12.44 -2.18
C TYR A 36 1.74 12.01 -3.64
N TYR A 37 2.60 12.69 -4.40
CA TYR A 37 2.73 12.50 -5.85
C TYR A 37 3.97 11.70 -6.20
N PHE A 38 3.81 10.73 -7.09
CA PHE A 38 4.90 9.94 -7.64
C PHE A 38 4.73 9.74 -9.15
N THR A 39 5.81 9.87 -9.91
CA THR A 39 5.82 9.64 -11.36
C THR A 39 6.71 8.45 -11.70
N ASP A 40 6.19 7.48 -12.45
CA ASP A 40 6.96 6.31 -12.87
C ASP A 40 7.84 6.57 -14.11
N SER A 41 8.50 5.55 -14.63
CA SER A 41 9.36 5.68 -15.82
C SER A 41 8.61 5.87 -17.14
N ASN A 42 7.29 5.69 -17.14
CA ASN A 42 6.42 5.88 -18.30
C ASN A 42 5.72 7.25 -18.26
N ASP A 43 6.12 8.12 -17.32
CA ASP A 43 5.47 9.40 -17.02
C ASP A 43 4.02 9.26 -16.49
N ASP A 44 3.65 8.07 -15.96
CA ASP A 44 2.36 7.87 -15.31
C ASP A 44 2.39 8.48 -13.90
N LEU A 45 1.41 9.34 -13.60
CA LEU A 45 1.25 9.97 -12.29
C LEU A 45 0.45 9.08 -11.33
N PHE A 46 0.99 8.88 -10.13
CA PHE A 46 0.36 8.16 -9.03
C PHE A 46 0.11 9.12 -7.87
N GLU A 47 -1.13 9.12 -7.39
CA GLU A 47 -1.61 9.97 -6.31
C GLU A 47 -2.00 9.11 -5.11
N PHE A 48 -1.41 9.41 -3.95
CA PHE A 48 -1.73 8.72 -2.71
C PHE A 48 -2.34 9.70 -1.71
N GLN A 49 -3.53 9.36 -1.19
CA GLN A 49 -4.23 10.19 -0.21
C GLN A 49 -3.71 9.96 1.21
N GLN A 50 -3.10 8.79 1.47
CA GLN A 50 -2.60 8.44 2.79
C GLN A 50 -1.27 7.69 2.72
N VAL A 51 -0.51 7.78 3.81
CA VAL A 51 0.73 7.03 4.03
C VAL A 51 0.69 6.48 5.44
N GLU A 52 1.04 5.20 5.60
CA GLU A 52 1.11 4.61 6.93
C GLU A 52 2.12 5.34 7.82
N LYS A 53 1.75 5.56 9.08
CA LYS A 53 2.59 6.28 10.06
C LYS A 53 3.97 5.66 10.24
N ALA A 54 4.12 4.36 10.01
CA ALA A 54 5.41 3.68 10.07
C ALA A 54 6.35 4.16 8.95
N VAL A 55 5.84 4.32 7.74
CA VAL A 55 6.59 4.84 6.59
C VAL A 55 7.02 6.28 6.82
N LEU A 56 6.13 7.14 7.33
CA LEU A 56 6.44 8.56 7.60
C LEU A 56 7.49 8.77 8.71
N LYS A 57 7.72 7.77 9.57
CA LYS A 57 8.81 7.82 10.56
C LYS A 57 10.18 7.62 9.94
N GLU A 58 10.25 6.91 8.81
CA GLU A 58 11.48 6.60 8.10
C GLU A 58 11.74 7.59 6.97
N PHE A 59 10.67 8.02 6.29
CA PHE A 59 10.71 8.92 5.15
C PHE A 59 9.79 10.11 5.42
N ASP A 60 10.37 11.27 5.68
CA ASP A 60 9.62 12.52 5.79
C ASP A 60 9.21 13.00 4.39
N LEU A 61 8.04 12.55 3.94
CA LEU A 61 7.42 12.91 2.67
C LEU A 61 6.56 14.18 2.76
N MET A 62 6.65 14.97 3.83
CA MET A 62 5.99 16.28 3.89
C MET A 62 6.98 17.43 3.72
N SER A 63 8.28 17.13 3.76
CA SER A 63 9.35 18.05 3.38
C SER A 63 9.96 17.66 2.04
N ASN A 64 10.74 18.57 1.49
CA ASN A 64 11.42 18.39 0.21
C ASN A 64 12.63 17.42 0.28
N THR A 65 12.87 16.76 1.42
CA THR A 65 14.07 15.94 1.67
C THR A 65 14.24 14.80 0.67
N PHE A 66 13.12 14.19 0.25
CA PHE A 66 13.11 13.03 -0.63
C PHE A 66 12.62 13.34 -2.05
N GLU A 67 12.35 14.60 -2.38
CA GLU A 67 11.95 14.99 -3.74
C GLU A 67 13.00 14.52 -4.76
N ASN A 68 12.52 14.08 -5.92
CA ASN A 68 13.32 13.51 -7.01
C ASN A 68 14.07 12.22 -6.63
N LYS A 69 13.72 11.55 -5.53
CA LYS A 69 14.25 10.23 -5.19
C LYS A 69 13.35 9.12 -5.70
N LYS A 70 13.96 8.04 -6.21
CA LYS A 70 13.25 6.87 -6.70
C LYS A 70 12.96 5.89 -5.58
N PHE A 71 11.73 5.43 -5.51
CA PHE A 71 11.28 4.46 -4.53
C PHE A 71 10.64 3.25 -5.20
N LYS A 72 10.78 2.10 -4.54
CA LYS A 72 9.80 1.02 -4.67
C LYS A 72 8.66 1.34 -3.71
N VAL A 73 7.48 1.62 -4.26
CA VAL A 73 6.27 2.02 -3.54
C VAL A 73 5.33 0.83 -3.46
N THR A 74 4.98 0.39 -2.25
CA THR A 74 3.91 -0.58 -2.04
C THR A 74 2.72 0.13 -1.43
N TYR A 75 1.54 -0.07 -2.01
CA TYR A 75 0.31 0.58 -1.58
C TYR A 75 -0.87 -0.39 -1.65
N LYS A 76 -1.97 0.00 -1.00
CA LYS A 76 -3.25 -0.69 -1.10
C LYS A 76 -4.36 0.30 -1.43
N THR A 77 -5.44 -0.25 -1.98
CA THR A 77 -6.70 0.48 -2.15
C THR A 77 -7.54 0.30 -0.89
N VAL A 78 -8.12 1.39 -0.40
CA VAL A 78 -9.11 1.38 0.69
C VAL A 78 -10.38 2.02 0.15
N GLU A 79 -11.48 1.29 0.24
CA GLU A 79 -12.81 1.78 -0.09
C GLU A 79 -13.51 2.17 1.22
N GLU A 80 -14.01 3.40 1.28
CA GLU A 80 -14.72 3.96 2.43
C GLU A 80 -16.12 4.41 1.98
N GLU A 81 -17.14 4.08 2.75
CA GLU A 81 -18.51 4.54 2.51
C GLU A 81 -18.84 5.69 3.47
N VAL A 82 -19.12 6.87 2.94
CA VAL A 82 -19.48 8.07 3.71
C VAL A 82 -20.74 8.66 3.11
N ASP A 83 -21.79 8.82 3.94
CA ASP A 83 -23.10 9.36 3.52
C ASP A 83 -23.68 8.68 2.25
N ASP A 84 -23.64 7.35 2.20
CA ASP A 84 -24.07 6.50 1.06
C ASP A 84 -23.26 6.69 -0.24
N GLU A 85 -22.09 7.33 -0.17
CA GLU A 85 -21.14 7.48 -1.27
C GLU A 85 -19.86 6.66 -1.04
N GLU A 86 -19.42 5.92 -2.06
CA GLU A 86 -18.18 5.14 -2.04
C GLU A 86 -16.99 6.01 -2.46
N TYR A 87 -15.98 6.09 -1.59
CA TYR A 87 -14.73 6.79 -1.81
C TYR A 87 -13.58 5.79 -1.88
N THR A 88 -12.76 5.90 -2.92
CA THR A 88 -11.54 5.10 -3.05
C THR A 88 -10.32 5.94 -2.70
N SER A 89 -9.51 5.46 -1.76
CA SER A 89 -8.22 6.05 -1.39
C SER A 89 -7.07 5.07 -1.62
N TYR A 90 -5.92 5.59 -2.04
CA TYR A 90 -4.68 4.83 -2.13
C TYR A 90 -3.78 5.14 -0.94
N VAL A 91 -3.36 4.09 -0.25
CA VAL A 91 -2.58 4.19 0.99
C VAL A 91 -1.23 3.54 0.80
N ILE A 92 -0.14 4.32 0.90
CA ILE A 92 1.22 3.77 0.88
C ILE A 92 1.47 3.01 2.18
N THR A 93 1.83 1.73 2.06
CA THR A 93 2.09 0.83 3.20
C THR A 93 3.57 0.53 3.37
N ALA A 94 4.38 0.66 2.31
CA ALA A 94 5.83 0.59 2.41
C ALA A 94 6.53 1.44 1.34
N LEU A 95 7.69 1.98 1.71
CA LEU A 95 8.64 2.59 0.78
C LEU A 95 10.01 1.95 0.95
N THR A 96 10.71 1.76 -0.17
CA THR A 96 12.13 1.42 -0.16
C THR A 96 12.84 2.34 -1.11
N LEU A 97 13.77 3.16 -0.59
CA LEU A 97 14.60 4.04 -1.39
C LEU A 97 15.51 3.20 -2.31
N ILE A 98 15.40 3.42 -3.61
CA ILE A 98 16.27 2.80 -4.61
C ILE A 98 17.52 3.68 -4.71
N LYS A 99 18.65 3.16 -4.24
CA LYS A 99 19.95 3.84 -4.41
C LYS A 99 20.43 3.60 -5.82
N GLU A 100 20.81 4.69 -6.50
CA GLU A 100 21.54 4.66 -7.76
C GLU A 100 22.96 4.10 -7.58
#